data_AF-A0A7S2VIM8-F1
#
_entry.id   AF-A0A7S2VIM8-F1
#
_cell.length_a   1.000
_cell.length_b   1.000
_cell.length_c   1.000
_cell.angle_alpha   90.00
_cell.angle_beta   90.00
_cell.angle_gamma   90.00
#
_symmetry.space_group_name_H-M   'P 1'
#
loop_
_entity.id
_entity.type
_entity.pdbx_description
1 polymer ?
#
loop_
_entity_poly.entity_id
_entity_poly.type
_entity_poly.pdbx_seq_one_letter_code
_entity_poly.pdbx_strand_id
1 'polypeptide(L)'
;PAIFAPSHHRSAGRPLVHAFAEARLSTEAAPQVTTICEPWKDRENGISCGLHWCDSSLDLLNDTEGCQCYLKRTSASGESCSEVVVNVSLAGGLDGRAAEDWAPELERLVRAQWTGTTRVLPGAARDAPPRKSVVYENWETGYTDIEAVTELPSVRALQPSVVEGPCERQVWCQCGRRSCHFGEGHEALGAKLVRP
;
A
#
# COMPACT_ATOMS: atom_id res chain seq x y z
N PRO A 1 7.99 32.81 0.24
CA PRO A 1 8.24 34.00 -0.61
C PRO A 1 9.52 34.73 -0.17
N ALA A 2 10.64 34.53 -0.88
CA ALA A 2 11.87 35.27 -0.61
C ALA A 2 11.94 36.47 -1.55
N ILE A 3 11.77 37.66 -0.98
CA ILE A 3 11.94 38.95 -1.68
C ILE A 3 13.43 39.29 -1.62
N PHE A 4 14.14 39.14 -2.74
CA PHE A 4 15.52 39.62 -2.88
C PHE A 4 15.57 40.84 -3.80
N ALA A 5 16.50 41.77 -3.50
CA ALA A 5 16.55 43.09 -4.10
C ALA A 5 16.92 43.08 -5.60
N PRO A 6 16.38 44.00 -6.43
CA PRO A 6 16.37 43.87 -7.90
C PRO A 6 17.71 44.05 -8.61
N SER A 7 18.75 44.57 -7.94
CA SER A 7 19.97 45.05 -8.61
C SER A 7 21.09 44.02 -8.75
N HIS A 8 20.99 42.85 -8.10
CA HIS A 8 22.08 41.85 -8.11
C HIS A 8 21.80 40.60 -8.99
N HIS A 9 20.66 40.54 -9.67
CA HIS A 9 20.16 39.30 -10.31
C HIS A 9 20.34 39.16 -11.83
N ARG A 10 20.69 40.21 -12.58
CA ARG A 10 20.81 40.05 -14.05
C ARG A 10 22.02 39.20 -14.48
N SER A 11 23.08 39.15 -13.67
CA SER A 11 24.34 38.49 -14.03
C SER A 11 24.56 37.15 -13.32
N ALA A 12 24.02 36.98 -12.10
CA ALA A 12 24.27 35.80 -11.26
C ALA A 12 23.28 34.64 -11.46
N GLY A 13 22.12 34.87 -12.09
CA GLY A 13 21.12 33.82 -12.34
C GLY A 13 21.36 33.00 -13.62
N ARG A 14 22.13 33.51 -14.59
CA ARG A 14 22.41 32.82 -15.86
C ARG A 14 23.26 31.55 -15.72
N PRO A 15 24.28 31.48 -14.84
CA PRO A 15 25.07 30.26 -14.66
C PRO A 15 24.29 29.11 -14.02
N LEU A 16 23.28 29.39 -13.18
CA LEU A 16 22.50 28.37 -12.47
C LEU A 16 21.55 27.61 -13.41
N VAL A 17 21.00 28.27 -14.43
CA VAL A 17 20.13 27.60 -15.44
C VAL A 17 20.94 26.64 -16.32
N HIS A 18 22.24 26.91 -16.54
CA HIS A 18 23.14 26.02 -17.26
C HIS A 18 23.83 24.96 -16.38
N ALA A 19 23.76 25.08 -15.06
CA ALA A 19 24.34 24.12 -14.12
C ALA A 19 23.47 22.85 -13.97
N PHE A 20 22.18 22.95 -14.28
CA PHE A 20 21.34 21.77 -14.49
C PHE A 20 21.52 21.34 -15.94
N ALA A 21 22.41 20.37 -16.18
CA ALA A 21 22.47 19.68 -17.46
C ALA A 21 21.05 19.23 -17.84
N GLU A 22 20.66 19.38 -19.11
CA GLU A 22 19.41 18.78 -19.60
C GLU A 22 19.35 17.33 -19.12
N ALA A 23 18.25 16.97 -18.44
CA ALA A 23 18.01 15.59 -18.06
C ALA A 23 17.87 14.77 -19.34
N ARG A 24 19.00 14.25 -19.83
CA ARG A 24 19.02 13.33 -20.96
C ARG A 24 18.53 12.00 -20.45
N LEU A 25 17.43 11.52 -21.01
CA LEU A 25 16.98 10.16 -20.79
C LEU A 25 18.13 9.20 -21.11
N SER A 26 18.44 8.31 -20.17
CA SER A 26 19.46 7.28 -20.37
C SER A 26 19.11 6.47 -21.61
N THR A 27 20.08 6.32 -22.52
CA THR A 27 19.98 5.40 -23.66
C THR A 27 20.20 3.95 -23.25
N GLU A 28 20.77 3.73 -22.06
CA GLU A 28 20.92 2.41 -21.48
C GLU A 28 19.62 2.03 -20.77
N ALA A 29 19.07 0.87 -21.14
CA ALA A 29 17.91 0.30 -20.48
C ALA A 29 18.24 0.04 -19.00
N ALA A 30 17.27 0.31 -18.12
CA ALA A 30 17.43 -0.01 -16.71
C ALA A 30 17.74 -1.51 -16.54
N PRO A 31 18.70 -1.88 -15.67
CA PRO A 31 19.09 -3.28 -15.47
C PRO A 31 17.93 -4.16 -14.99
N GLN A 32 16.88 -3.56 -14.43
CA GLN A 32 15.61 -4.22 -14.14
C GLN A 32 14.44 -3.34 -14.54
N VAL A 33 13.50 -3.90 -15.29
CA VAL A 33 12.19 -3.30 -15.54
C VAL A 33 11.29 -3.72 -14.39
N THR A 34 10.99 -2.77 -13.49
CA THR A 34 9.99 -2.94 -12.44
C THR A 34 8.76 -2.15 -12.81
N THR A 35 7.60 -2.79 -12.75
CA THR A 35 6.31 -2.10 -12.87
C THR A 35 6.06 -1.30 -11.60
N ILE A 36 5.81 0.00 -11.77
CA ILE A 36 5.47 0.93 -10.69
C ILE A 36 3.95 1.08 -10.68
N CYS A 37 3.33 0.92 -9.52
CA CYS A 37 1.89 0.99 -9.37
C CYS A 37 1.48 1.75 -8.10
N GLU A 38 0.19 2.04 -8.01
CA GLU A 38 -0.41 2.37 -6.73
C GLU A 38 -0.57 1.09 -5.89
N PRO A 39 -0.49 1.17 -4.55
CA PRO A 39 -0.58 0.02 -3.63
C PRO A 39 -1.74 -0.97 -3.86
N TRP A 40 -2.85 -0.53 -4.46
CA TRP A 40 -4.05 -1.35 -4.69
C TRP A 40 -4.20 -1.88 -6.13
N LYS A 41 -3.28 -1.55 -7.04
CA LYS A 41 -3.35 -1.95 -8.46
C LYS A 41 -2.63 -3.26 -8.74
N ASP A 42 -1.97 -3.82 -7.73
CA ASP A 42 -1.08 -4.98 -7.78
C ASP A 42 -1.75 -6.29 -8.24
N ARG A 43 -3.07 -6.27 -8.46
CA ARG A 43 -3.87 -7.39 -8.96
C ARG A 43 -4.99 -6.99 -9.90
N GLU A 44 -5.17 -5.71 -10.15
CA GLU A 44 -6.18 -5.25 -11.10
C GLU A 44 -5.63 -5.56 -12.51
N ASN A 45 -6.28 -6.48 -13.22
CA ASN A 45 -5.89 -6.94 -14.56
C ASN A 45 -4.60 -7.77 -14.65
N GLY A 46 -4.20 -8.45 -13.57
CA GLY A 46 -3.05 -9.37 -13.58
C GLY A 46 -1.69 -8.70 -13.64
N ILE A 47 -1.62 -7.40 -13.36
CA ILE A 47 -0.36 -6.65 -13.27
C ILE A 47 0.31 -6.97 -11.93
N SER A 48 1.55 -7.45 -11.92
CA SER A 48 2.36 -7.59 -10.71
C SER A 48 3.35 -6.43 -10.63
N CYS A 49 3.26 -5.64 -9.58
CA CYS A 49 4.08 -4.46 -9.34
C CYS A 49 5.24 -4.82 -8.42
N GLY A 50 6.45 -4.35 -8.77
CA GLY A 50 7.66 -4.52 -7.95
C GLY A 50 7.87 -3.34 -7.00
N LEU A 51 7.33 -2.18 -7.36
CA LEU A 51 7.42 -0.94 -6.60
C LEU A 51 6.04 -0.29 -6.54
N HIS A 52 5.64 0.11 -5.35
CA HIS A 52 4.47 0.93 -5.13
C HIS A 52 4.91 2.36 -4.89
N TRP A 53 4.17 3.32 -5.44
CA TRP A 53 4.41 4.74 -5.21
C TRP A 53 3.13 5.36 -4.68
N CYS A 54 3.24 6.17 -3.64
CA CYS A 54 2.13 6.96 -3.16
C CYS A 54 2.57 8.30 -2.60
N ASP A 55 1.65 9.26 -2.69
CA ASP A 55 1.76 10.51 -1.95
C ASP A 55 1.49 10.25 -0.46
N SER A 56 2.31 10.86 0.40
CA SER A 56 2.31 10.66 1.84
C SER A 56 2.21 11.97 2.59
N SER A 57 1.39 11.98 3.64
CA SER A 57 1.35 13.13 4.56
C SER A 57 2.59 13.14 5.45
N LEU A 58 3.06 14.34 5.80
CA LEU A 58 4.04 14.52 6.85
C LEU A 58 3.48 14.21 8.25
N ASP A 59 2.15 14.14 8.38
CA ASP A 59 1.49 13.71 9.60
C ASP A 59 1.95 12.30 9.92
N LEU A 60 2.98 12.21 10.76
CA LEU A 60 3.44 10.96 11.31
C LEU A 60 2.23 10.35 12.00
N LEU A 61 1.78 9.18 11.53
CA LEU A 61 0.85 8.39 12.31
C LEU A 61 1.49 8.23 13.69
N ASN A 62 0.77 8.64 14.74
CA ASN A 62 1.18 8.31 16.10
C ASN A 62 1.48 6.81 16.08
N ASP A 63 2.66 6.43 16.58
CA ASP A 63 3.24 5.07 16.64
C ASP A 63 2.41 4.13 17.54
N THR A 64 1.09 4.34 17.63
CA THR A 64 0.16 3.70 18.55
C THR A 64 -0.28 2.36 17.97
N GLU A 65 0.57 1.37 18.25
CA GLU A 65 0.30 -0.06 18.45
C GLU A 65 -0.44 -0.84 17.34
N GLY A 66 -0.83 -0.23 16.22
CA GLY A 66 -1.59 -0.90 15.18
C GLY A 66 -1.45 -0.30 13.79
N CYS A 67 -1.53 -1.17 12.80
CA CYS A 67 -1.47 -0.84 11.39
C CYS A 67 -2.83 -0.38 10.89
N GLN A 68 -2.83 0.73 10.16
CA GLN A 68 -4.04 1.22 9.49
C GLN A 68 -4.22 0.45 8.19
N CYS A 69 -5.39 -0.16 8.03
CA CYS A 69 -5.72 -0.97 6.86
C CYS A 69 -6.78 -0.30 6.01
N TYR A 70 -6.69 -0.51 4.71
CA TYR A 70 -7.55 0.08 3.70
C TYR A 70 -8.02 -1.00 2.73
N LEU A 71 -9.28 -0.91 2.34
CA LEU A 71 -9.92 -1.76 1.34
C LEU A 71 -10.41 -0.88 0.20
N LYS A 72 -10.20 -1.31 -1.05
CA LYS A 72 -10.83 -0.66 -2.21
C LYS A 72 -12.35 -0.90 -2.14
N ARG A 73 -13.14 0.18 -2.14
CA ARG A 73 -14.60 0.09 -2.29
C ARG A 73 -14.88 -0.44 -3.68
N THR A 74 -15.28 -1.70 -3.76
CA THR A 74 -15.90 -2.24 -4.98
C THR A 74 -17.32 -1.72 -5.06
N SER A 75 -17.73 -1.17 -6.21
CA SER A 75 -19.11 -0.69 -6.46
C SER A 75 -20.18 -1.78 -6.26
N ALA A 76 -19.78 -3.04 -6.12
CA ALA A 76 -20.63 -4.15 -5.73
C ALA A 76 -20.85 -4.18 -4.20
N SER A 77 -21.66 -3.25 -3.70
CA SER A 77 -22.27 -3.32 -2.36
C SER A 77 -23.32 -4.45 -2.22
N GLY A 78 -23.24 -5.50 -3.04
CA GLY A 78 -24.25 -6.56 -3.17
C GLY A 78 -23.76 -7.92 -3.68
N GLU A 79 -22.45 -8.15 -3.78
CA GLU A 79 -21.93 -9.51 -4.07
C GLU A 79 -22.11 -10.39 -2.84
N SER A 80 -23.13 -11.26 -2.87
CA SER A 80 -23.31 -12.34 -1.90
C SER A 80 -22.35 -13.49 -2.26
N CYS A 81 -21.09 -13.31 -1.89
CA CYS A 81 -20.05 -14.31 -2.06
C CYS A 81 -20.25 -15.44 -1.04
N SER A 82 -20.18 -16.69 -1.50
CA SER A 82 -20.12 -17.86 -0.59
C SER A 82 -18.85 -17.86 0.26
N GLU A 83 -17.77 -17.28 -0.28
CA GLU A 83 -16.46 -17.17 0.36
C GLU A 83 -15.81 -15.82 -0.01
N VAL A 84 -15.21 -15.16 0.98
CA VAL A 84 -14.38 -13.97 0.77
C VAL A 84 -12.93 -14.34 1.03
N VAL A 85 -12.11 -14.33 -0.02
CA VAL A 85 -10.67 -14.51 0.05
C VAL A 85 -10.02 -13.16 0.26
N VAL A 86 -9.40 -12.96 1.42
CA VAL A 86 -8.74 -11.71 1.78
C VAL A 86 -7.24 -11.90 1.66
N ASN A 87 -6.61 -11.04 0.85
CA ASN A 87 -5.17 -10.93 0.75
C ASN A 87 -4.73 -9.64 1.40
N VAL A 88 -3.71 -9.71 2.24
CA VAL A 88 -3.22 -8.54 2.97
C VAL A 88 -1.79 -8.26 2.58
N SER A 89 -1.55 -7.05 2.09
CA SER A 89 -0.21 -6.52 1.85
C SER A 89 0.12 -5.55 2.98
N LEU A 90 1.28 -5.73 3.61
CA LEU A 90 1.72 -5.04 4.82
C LEU A 90 2.97 -4.22 4.55
N ALA A 91 2.91 -2.90 4.73
CA ALA A 91 4.07 -2.01 4.68
C ALA A 91 4.56 -1.65 6.09
N GLY A 92 5.89 -1.68 6.29
CA GLY A 92 6.55 -1.18 7.51
C GLY A 92 6.37 -2.02 8.78
N GLY A 93 5.88 -3.26 8.66
CA GLY A 93 5.32 -3.99 9.80
C GLY A 93 6.10 -5.19 10.33
N LEU A 94 7.14 -5.69 9.65
CA LEU A 94 7.65 -7.01 10.03
C LEU A 94 8.53 -7.04 11.27
N ASP A 95 9.33 -6.03 11.61
CA ASP A 95 10.22 -6.03 12.79
C ASP A 95 10.96 -7.39 13.06
N GLY A 96 11.26 -8.17 12.01
CA GLY A 96 11.88 -9.51 12.10
C GLY A 96 10.93 -10.70 12.36
N ARG A 97 9.62 -10.49 12.41
CA ARG A 97 8.58 -11.52 12.60
C ARG A 97 8.24 -12.25 11.32
N ALA A 98 7.73 -13.48 11.48
CA ALA A 98 7.25 -14.26 10.36
C ALA A 98 5.87 -13.76 9.90
N ALA A 99 5.55 -13.91 8.62
CA ALA A 99 4.25 -13.49 8.10
C ALA A 99 3.10 -14.33 8.71
N GLU A 100 3.40 -15.56 9.11
CA GLU A 100 2.51 -16.52 9.76
C GLU A 100 2.06 -16.07 11.15
N ASP A 101 2.90 -15.31 11.86
CA ASP A 101 2.59 -14.81 13.22
C ASP A 101 1.39 -13.84 13.22
N TRP A 102 1.04 -13.29 12.05
CA TRP A 102 -0.10 -12.39 11.87
C TRP A 102 -1.44 -13.11 11.70
N ALA A 103 -1.46 -14.44 11.57
CA ALA A 103 -2.68 -15.18 11.30
C ALA A 103 -3.83 -14.91 12.31
N PRO A 104 -3.60 -14.82 13.64
CA PRO A 104 -4.66 -14.49 14.59
C PRO A 104 -5.23 -13.08 14.39
N GLU A 105 -4.36 -12.12 14.07
CA GLU A 105 -4.74 -10.72 13.86
C GLU A 105 -5.49 -10.52 12.55
N LEU A 106 -5.12 -11.27 11.51
CA LEU A 106 -5.86 -11.33 10.25
C LEU A 106 -7.25 -11.92 10.46
N GLU A 107 -7.38 -13.00 11.23
CA GLU A 107 -8.68 -13.57 11.56
C GLU A 107 -9.56 -12.54 12.30
N ARG A 108 -8.99 -11.83 13.28
CA ARG A 108 -9.69 -10.77 14.02
C ARG A 108 -10.14 -9.63 13.10
N LEU A 109 -9.26 -9.15 12.22
CA LEU A 109 -9.55 -8.12 11.23
C LEU A 109 -10.71 -8.54 10.32
N VAL A 110 -10.68 -9.77 9.81
CA VAL A 110 -11.70 -10.30 8.91
C VAL A 110 -13.05 -10.47 9.61
N ARG A 111 -13.08 -11.01 10.83
CA ARG A 111 -14.33 -11.13 11.59
C ARG A 111 -14.97 -9.78 11.89
N ALA A 112 -14.15 -8.76 12.16
CA ALA A 112 -14.63 -7.41 12.42
C ALA A 112 -15.23 -6.76 11.17
N GLN A 113 -14.59 -6.95 10.00
CA GLN A 113 -15.03 -6.32 8.75
C GLN A 113 -16.21 -7.06 8.10
N TRP A 114 -16.24 -8.39 8.16
CA TRP A 114 -17.29 -9.23 7.57
C TRP A 114 -18.10 -9.93 8.66
N THR A 115 -19.00 -9.19 9.33
CA THR A 115 -19.74 -9.64 10.52
C THR A 115 -20.66 -10.84 10.30
N GLY A 116 -21.01 -11.16 9.05
CA GLY A 116 -21.76 -12.36 8.67
C GLY A 116 -20.94 -13.66 8.60
N THR A 117 -19.62 -13.58 8.80
CA THR A 117 -18.72 -14.74 8.62
C THR A 117 -19.00 -15.85 9.64
N THR A 118 -19.32 -17.05 9.15
CA THR A 118 -19.50 -18.24 9.98
C THR A 118 -18.18 -18.84 10.44
N ARG A 119 -17.18 -18.84 9.55
CA ARG A 119 -15.85 -19.38 9.83
C ARG A 119 -14.77 -18.65 9.04
N VAL A 120 -13.64 -18.42 9.70
CA VAL A 120 -12.40 -18.01 9.03
C VAL A 120 -11.49 -19.23 8.91
N LEU A 121 -10.94 -19.43 7.71
CA LEU A 121 -10.02 -20.49 7.38
C LEU A 121 -8.71 -19.90 6.86
N PRO A 122 -7.56 -20.55 7.09
CA PRO A 122 -6.36 -20.19 6.37
C PRO A 122 -6.59 -20.39 4.86
N GLY A 123 -6.09 -19.45 4.08
CA GLY A 123 -6.01 -19.54 2.63
C GLY A 123 -4.87 -20.44 2.18
N ALA A 124 -4.77 -20.65 0.86
CA ALA A 124 -3.67 -21.44 0.31
C ALA A 124 -2.34 -20.72 0.51
N ALA A 125 -1.30 -21.48 0.86
CA ALA A 125 0.08 -21.00 0.79
C ALA A 125 0.34 -20.57 -0.65
N ARG A 126 0.95 -19.39 -0.82
CA ARG A 126 1.35 -18.88 -2.12
C ARG A 126 2.86 -19.00 -2.27
N ASP A 127 3.31 -19.14 -3.51
CA ASP A 127 4.72 -19.02 -3.83
C ASP A 127 5.28 -17.71 -3.25
N ALA A 128 6.52 -17.75 -2.77
CA ALA A 128 7.18 -16.59 -2.20
C ALA A 128 7.10 -15.43 -3.21
N PRO A 129 6.32 -14.36 -2.91
CA PRO A 129 6.10 -13.31 -3.87
C PRO A 129 7.40 -12.54 -4.12
N PRO A 130 7.56 -11.90 -5.30
CA PRO A 130 8.68 -11.01 -5.53
C PRO A 130 8.75 -9.96 -4.43
N ARG A 131 9.97 -9.54 -4.07
CA ARG A 131 10.17 -8.47 -3.08
C ARG A 131 9.53 -7.20 -3.59
N LYS A 132 8.53 -6.71 -2.86
CA LYS A 132 7.83 -5.47 -3.15
C LYS A 132 8.27 -4.40 -2.18
N SER A 133 8.24 -3.15 -2.62
CA SER A 133 8.48 -1.99 -1.76
C SER A 133 7.40 -0.95 -2.02
N VAL A 134 7.24 -0.02 -1.08
CA VAL A 134 6.42 1.18 -1.23
C VAL A 134 7.30 2.40 -1.01
N VAL A 135 7.21 3.36 -1.93
CA VAL A 135 7.83 4.68 -1.83
C VAL A 135 6.77 5.65 -1.35
N TYR A 136 7.04 6.25 -0.21
CA TYR A 136 6.29 7.37 0.34
C TYR A 136 6.98 8.64 -0.12
N GLU A 137 6.33 9.42 -0.96
CA GLU A 137 6.83 10.73 -1.36
C GLU A 137 5.94 11.79 -0.73
N ASN A 138 6.54 12.86 -0.20
CA ASN A 138 5.81 14.07 0.14
C ASN A 138 6.21 15.17 -0.85
N TRP A 139 5.32 15.48 -1.78
CA TRP A 139 5.62 16.42 -2.87
C TRP A 139 5.93 17.83 -2.38
N GLU A 140 5.36 18.28 -1.26
CA GLU A 140 5.60 19.62 -0.72
C GLU A 140 7.01 19.83 -0.19
N THR A 141 7.61 18.78 0.38
CA THR A 141 8.96 18.84 0.97
C THR A 141 10.03 18.19 0.12
N GLY A 142 9.64 17.35 -0.84
CA GLY A 142 10.55 16.50 -1.61
C GLY A 142 11.16 15.36 -0.77
N TYR A 143 10.62 15.09 0.42
CA TYR A 143 11.07 13.98 1.25
C TYR A 143 10.53 12.66 0.69
N THR A 144 11.40 11.65 0.59
CA THR A 144 11.03 10.29 0.19
C THR A 144 11.48 9.29 1.24
N ASP A 145 10.67 8.26 1.44
CA ASP A 145 10.96 7.12 2.31
C ASP A 145 10.53 5.83 1.61
N ILE A 146 11.18 4.71 1.94
CA ILE A 146 10.94 3.43 1.29
C ILE A 146 10.80 2.34 2.34
N GLU A 147 9.66 1.65 2.33
CA GLU A 147 9.42 0.49 3.18
C GLU A 147 9.22 -0.78 2.35
N ALA A 148 9.64 -1.92 2.91
CA ALA A 148 9.34 -3.22 2.34
C ALA A 148 7.86 -3.54 2.49
N VAL A 149 7.31 -4.19 1.46
CA VAL A 149 5.93 -4.69 1.45
C VAL A 149 5.99 -6.20 1.61
N THR A 150 5.25 -6.70 2.60
CA THR A 150 5.12 -8.12 2.90
C THR A 150 3.71 -8.57 2.56
N GLU A 151 3.59 -9.61 1.74
CA GLU A 151 2.30 -10.28 1.58
C GLU A 151 2.10 -11.24 2.75
N LEU A 152 1.05 -11.01 3.53
CA LEU A 152 0.66 -11.91 4.59
C LEU A 152 -0.12 -13.11 4.02
N PRO A 153 -0.23 -14.22 4.79
CA PRO A 153 -1.05 -15.35 4.39
C PRO A 153 -2.47 -14.91 4.08
N SER A 154 -3.01 -15.41 2.97
CA SER A 154 -4.42 -15.18 2.65
C SER A 154 -5.32 -15.86 3.69
N VAL A 155 -6.48 -15.28 3.95
CA VAL A 155 -7.50 -15.84 4.84
C VAL A 155 -8.84 -15.89 4.10
N ARG A 156 -9.67 -16.86 4.45
CA ARG A 156 -10.94 -17.13 3.77
C ARG A 156 -12.08 -17.06 4.76
N ALA A 157 -13.01 -16.14 4.52
CA ALA A 157 -14.21 -15.96 5.32
C ALA A 157 -15.41 -16.62 4.64
N LEU A 158 -15.94 -17.68 5.25
CA LEU A 158 -17.15 -18.35 4.79
C LEU A 158 -18.40 -17.58 5.22
N GLN A 159 -19.26 -17.24 4.26
CA GLN A 159 -20.52 -16.54 4.52
C GLN A 159 -21.70 -17.52 4.63
N PRO A 160 -22.82 -17.14 5.27
CA PRO A 160 -23.96 -18.02 5.51
C PRO A 160 -24.85 -18.24 4.27
N SER A 161 -24.66 -17.47 3.18
CA SER A 161 -25.58 -17.43 2.04
C SER A 161 -24.93 -17.88 0.72
N VAL A 162 -25.74 -18.57 -0.08
CA VAL A 162 -25.43 -19.31 -1.31
C VAL A 162 -25.97 -18.55 -2.51
N VAL A 163 -25.16 -17.86 -3.33
CA VAL A 163 -25.52 -17.67 -4.75
C VAL A 163 -24.30 -17.64 -5.69
N GLU A 164 -23.16 -17.02 -5.36
CA GLU A 164 -22.01 -17.00 -6.28
C GLU A 164 -20.67 -17.31 -5.59
N GLY A 165 -19.68 -17.71 -6.39
CA GLY A 165 -18.40 -18.30 -5.97
C GLY A 165 -17.50 -17.41 -5.09
N PRO A 166 -16.22 -17.77 -4.95
CA PRO A 166 -15.32 -17.01 -4.09
C PRO A 166 -15.07 -15.61 -4.66
N CYS A 167 -15.13 -14.60 -3.79
CA CYS A 167 -14.74 -13.24 -4.13
C CYS A 167 -13.39 -12.93 -3.52
N GLU A 168 -12.50 -12.33 -4.30
CA GLU A 168 -11.21 -11.86 -3.81
C GLU A 168 -11.32 -10.40 -3.34
N ARG A 169 -10.67 -10.10 -2.22
CA ARG A 169 -10.52 -8.77 -1.66
C ARG A 169 -9.06 -8.54 -1.32
N GLN A 170 -8.55 -7.36 -1.67
CA GLN A 170 -7.18 -6.94 -1.36
C GLN A 170 -7.22 -5.84 -0.31
N VAL A 171 -6.54 -6.09 0.80
CA VAL A 171 -6.39 -5.14 1.91
C VAL A 171 -4.95 -4.67 1.93
N TRP A 172 -4.76 -3.36 1.99
CA TRP A 172 -3.45 -2.75 2.17
C TRP A 172 -3.34 -2.22 3.59
N CYS A 173 -2.35 -2.68 4.35
CA CYS A 173 -2.09 -2.26 5.72
C CYS A 173 -0.75 -1.53 5.82
N GLN A 174 -0.72 -0.46 6.59
CA GLN A 174 0.48 0.36 6.83
C GLN A 174 0.71 0.42 8.33
N CYS A 175 1.84 -0.14 8.78
CA CYS A 175 2.25 -0.17 10.17
C CYS A 175 3.28 0.92 10.50
N GLY A 176 3.93 1.48 9.48
CA GLY A 176 4.95 2.51 9.65
C GLY A 176 4.38 3.86 10.11
N ARG A 177 5.29 4.80 10.34
CA ARG A 177 4.94 6.19 10.70
C ARG A 177 4.33 6.95 9.53
N ARG A 178 4.48 6.43 8.31
CA ARG A 178 4.00 7.03 7.07
C ARG A 178 2.80 6.26 6.56
N SER A 179 1.85 7.01 6.00
CA SER A 179 0.73 6.45 5.30
C SER A 179 0.57 7.06 3.93
N CYS A 180 0.11 6.23 2.99
CA CYS A 180 -0.33 6.72 1.70
C CYS A 180 -1.63 7.49 1.86
N HIS A 181 -1.78 8.58 1.13
CA HIS A 181 -3.07 9.22 0.95
C HIS A 181 -3.90 8.37 -0.02
N PHE A 182 -4.95 7.71 0.51
CA PHE A 182 -5.88 6.96 -0.31
C PHE A 182 -7.02 7.88 -0.74
N GLY A 183 -7.14 8.11 -2.04
CA GLY A 183 -8.20 8.95 -2.63
C GLY A 183 -9.59 8.30 -2.58
N GLU A 184 -10.56 8.93 -3.25
CA GLU A 184 -11.93 8.43 -3.37
C GLU A 184 -11.96 6.99 -3.90
N GLY A 185 -12.84 6.15 -3.34
CA GLY A 185 -12.95 4.74 -3.69
C GLY A 185 -12.17 3.78 -2.79
N HIS A 186 -11.53 4.27 -1.73
CA HIS A 186 -10.96 3.45 -0.67
C HIS A 186 -11.66 3.71 0.67
N GLU A 187 -11.75 2.69 1.50
CA GLU A 187 -12.32 2.75 2.83
C GLU A 187 -11.29 2.27 3.84
N ALA A 188 -11.05 3.09 4.86
CA ALA A 188 -10.29 2.69 6.02
C ALA A 188 -11.10 1.64 6.79
N LEU A 189 -10.48 0.50 7.08
CA LEU A 189 -11.10 -0.52 7.91
C LEU A 189 -11.24 0.01 9.34
N GLY A 190 -12.40 -0.22 9.96
CA GLY A 190 -12.66 0.21 11.34
C GLY A 190 -11.82 -0.57 12.37
N ALA A 191 -11.42 -1.79 12.03
CA ALA A 191 -10.47 -2.57 12.81
C ALA A 191 -9.04 -2.32 12.31
N LYS A 192 -8.13 -2.04 13.26
CA LYS A 192 -6.68 -2.00 13.00
C LYS A 192 -6.10 -3.40 13.08
N LEU A 193 -5.02 -3.66 12.34
CA LEU A 193 -4.21 -4.85 12.53
C LEU A 193 -3.21 -4.56 13.65
N VAL A 194 -3.29 -5.27 14.78
CA VAL A 194 -2.39 -5.02 15.92
C VAL A 194 -1.11 -5.79 15.67
N ARG A 195 0.05 -5.19 15.97
CA ARG A 195 1.32 -5.93 15.86
C ARG A 195 1.28 -7.06 16.89
N PRO A 196 1.52 -8.32 16.50
CA PRO A 196 1.52 -9.45 17.44
C PRO A 196 2.65 -9.34 18.46
#